data_AF-A0A0F0GED8-F1
#
_entry.id   AF-A0A0F0GED8-F1
#
_cell.length_a   1.000
_cell.length_b   1.000
_cell.length_c   1.000
_cell.angle_alpha   90.00
_cell.angle_beta   90.00
_cell.angle_gamma   90.00
#
_symmetry.space_group_name_H-M   'P 1'
#
loop_
_entity.id
_entity.type
_entity.pdbx_description
1 polymer ?
#
loop_
_entity_poly.entity_id
_entity_poly.type
_entity_poly.pdbx_seq_one_letter_code
_entity_poly.pdbx_strand_id
1 'polypeptide(L)' 'MKISGRVAAALLACAALITTATSAQAADLNDPRLKDIAMQIVSSAENSTLDWKSQFGYIEDIDDGRGY' A
#
# COMPACT_ATOMS: atom_id res chain seq x y z
N MET A 1 30.94 -26.08 -32.55
CA MET A 1 30.45 -26.25 -31.16
C MET A 1 28.95 -26.53 -31.23
N LYS A 2 28.50 -27.78 -31.07
CA LYS A 2 27.08 -28.14 -31.16
C LYS A 2 26.51 -28.15 -29.74
N ILE A 3 25.65 -27.18 -29.43
CA ILE A 3 24.99 -27.09 -28.12
C ILE A 3 23.94 -28.19 -28.06
N SER A 4 24.12 -29.16 -27.17
CA SER A 4 23.23 -30.31 -27.00
C SER A 4 21.83 -29.88 -26.54
N GLY A 5 20.78 -30.55 -27.03
CA GLY A 5 19.37 -30.16 -26.77
C GLY A 5 18.96 -30.07 -25.30
N ARG A 6 19.69 -30.73 -24.39
CA ARG A 6 19.49 -30.62 -22.93
C ARG A 6 19.96 -29.26 -22.38
N VAL A 7 21.01 -28.68 -22.97
CA VAL A 7 21.51 -27.33 -22.62
C VAL A 7 20.54 -26.27 -23.15
N ALA A 8 19.98 -26.47 -24.35
CA ALA A 8 18.95 -25.59 -24.90
C ALA A 8 17.65 -25.62 -24.08
N ALA A 9 17.21 -26.80 -23.63
CA ALA A 9 16.03 -26.95 -22.78
C ALA A 9 16.23 -26.33 -21.38
N ALA A 10 17.41 -26.48 -20.79
CA ALA A 10 17.75 -25.85 -19.51
C ALA A 10 17.79 -24.31 -19.62
N LEU A 11 18.34 -23.77 -20.72
CA LEU A 11 18.34 -22.33 -20.99
C LEU A 11 16.93 -21.77 -21.21
N LEU A 12 16.05 -22.49 -21.90
CA LEU A 12 14.65 -22.07 -22.09
C LEU A 12 13.86 -22.09 -20.76
N ALA A 13 14.07 -23.09 -19.92
CA ALA A 13 13.41 -23.19 -18.62
C ALA A 13 13.87 -22.08 -17.65
N CYS A 14 15.17 -21.75 -17.65
CA CYS A 14 15.69 -20.60 -16.90
C CYS A 14 15.14 -19.27 -17.42
N ALA A 15 14.99 -19.10 -18.74
CA ALA A 15 14.42 -17.88 -19.32
C ALA A 15 12.94 -17.69 -18.94
N ALA A 16 12.15 -18.76 -18.92
CA ALA A 16 10.73 -18.74 -18.53
C ALA A 16 10.51 -18.41 -17.05
N LEU A 17 11.43 -18.82 -16.16
CA LEU A 17 11.38 -18.48 -14.72
C LEU A 17 11.69 -17.01 -14.44
N ILE A 18 12.39 -16.32 -15.34
CA ILE A 18 12.77 -14.90 -15.19
C ILE A 18 11.62 -13.98 -15.64
N THR A 19 10.71 -14.45 -16.50
CA THR A 19 9.69 -13.59 -17.15
C THR A 19 8.37 -13.48 -16.38
N THR A 20 8.14 -14.29 -15.34
CA THR A 20 6.86 -14.32 -14.61
C THR A 20 6.86 -13.51 -13.31
N ALA A 21 7.89 -12.69 -13.06
CA ALA A 21 7.85 -11.70 -12.00
C ALA A 21 7.00 -10.50 -12.46
N THR A 22 5.70 -10.70 -12.66
CA THR A 22 4.74 -9.61 -12.65
C THR A 22 4.83 -8.96 -11.27
N SER A 23 5.42 -7.77 -11.21
CA SER A 23 5.36 -6.92 -10.02
C SER A 23 3.89 -6.68 -9.71
N ALA A 24 3.38 -7.29 -8.63
CA ALA A 24 2.07 -6.92 -8.11
C ALA A 24 2.11 -5.41 -7.84
N GLN A 25 1.27 -4.65 -8.54
CA GLN A 25 1.16 -3.22 -8.29
C GLN A 25 0.73 -3.05 -6.83
N ALA A 26 1.56 -2.41 -6.02
CA ALA A 26 1.20 -2.11 -4.65
C ALA A 26 -0.09 -1.29 -4.66
N ALA A 27 -1.07 -1.70 -3.83
CA ALA A 27 -2.28 -0.94 -3.64
C ALA A 27 -1.94 0.47 -3.12
N ASP A 28 -2.63 1.49 -3.64
CA ASP A 28 -2.49 2.87 -3.21
C ASP A 28 -3.41 3.19 -2.03
N LEU A 29 -3.48 4.45 -1.60
CA LEU A 29 -4.36 4.89 -0.51
C LEU A 29 -5.85 4.92 -0.88
N ASN A 30 -6.24 4.60 -2.12
CA ASN A 30 -7.64 4.43 -2.49
C ASN A 30 -8.16 3.02 -2.16
N ASP A 31 -7.27 2.05 -1.90
CA ASP A 31 -7.68 0.75 -1.36
C ASP A 31 -8.41 0.95 -0.02
N PRO A 32 -9.63 0.41 0.16
CA PRO A 32 -10.44 0.71 1.34
C PRO A 32 -9.77 0.35 2.67
N ARG A 33 -8.99 -0.74 2.69
CA ARG A 33 -8.29 -1.17 3.91
C ARG A 33 -7.10 -0.27 4.20
N LEU A 34 -6.31 0.07 3.18
CA LEU A 34 -5.19 1.00 3.35
C LEU A 34 -5.65 2.40 3.70
N LYS A 35 -6.77 2.85 3.14
CA LYS A 35 -7.41 4.12 3.48
C LYS A 35 -7.84 4.15 4.95
N ASP A 36 -8.49 3.09 5.44
CA ASP A 36 -8.89 3.01 6.85
C ASP A 36 -7.67 3.09 7.79
N ILE A 37 -6.59 2.36 7.48
CA ILE A 37 -5.34 2.44 8.25
C ILE A 37 -4.73 3.85 8.20
N ALA A 38 -4.76 4.52 7.04
CA ALA A 38 -4.28 5.89 6.93
C ALA A 38 -5.08 6.86 7.82
N MET A 39 -6.41 6.70 7.88
CA MET A 39 -7.25 7.47 8.81
C MET A 39 -6.90 7.20 10.27
N GLN A 40 -6.65 5.94 10.64
CA GLN A 40 -6.20 5.57 11.99
C GLN A 40 -4.83 6.21 12.33
N ILE A 41 -3.89 6.24 11.39
CA ILE A 41 -2.56 6.88 11.59
C ILE A 41 -2.72 8.37 11.89
N VAL A 42 -3.50 9.10 11.09
CA VAL A 42 -3.78 10.52 11.33
C VAL A 42 -4.42 10.72 12.71
N SER A 43 -5.49 9.97 13.01
CA SER A 43 -6.19 10.05 14.30
C SER A 43 -5.27 9.72 15.50
N SER A 44 -4.30 8.81 15.33
CA SER A 44 -3.35 8.49 16.40
C SER A 44 -2.43 9.66 16.74
N ALA A 45 -2.03 10.44 15.73
CA ALA A 45 -1.17 11.61 15.91
C ALA A 45 -1.95 12.80 16.44
N GLU A 46 -3.12 13.07 15.87
CA GLU A 46 -3.92 14.27 16.18
C GLU A 46 -4.76 14.10 17.46
N ASN A 47 -5.22 12.87 17.77
CA ASN A 47 -6.24 12.63 18.79
C ASN A 47 -5.91 11.47 19.73
N SER A 48 -4.72 10.86 19.64
CA SER A 48 -4.30 9.74 20.49
C SER A 48 -5.27 8.55 20.52
N THR A 49 -6.00 8.32 19.43
CA THR A 49 -6.96 7.21 19.27
C THR A 49 -6.94 6.66 17.85
N LEU A 50 -7.29 5.38 17.67
CA LEU A 50 -7.49 4.78 16.35
C LEU A 50 -8.94 4.95 15.84
N ASP A 51 -9.89 5.32 16.71
CA ASP A 51 -11.29 5.53 16.33
C ASP A 51 -11.48 6.89 15.64
N TRP A 52 -11.04 6.98 14.39
CA TRP A 52 -11.09 8.22 13.60
C TRP A 52 -12.52 8.70 13.34
N LYS A 53 -13.52 7.82 13.37
CA LYS A 53 -14.92 8.19 13.13
C LYS A 53 -15.54 8.93 14.31
N SER A 54 -14.96 8.80 15.51
CA SER A 54 -15.38 9.59 16.68
C SER A 54 -15.25 11.11 16.46
N GLN A 55 -14.38 11.54 15.54
CA GLN A 55 -14.14 12.94 15.25
C GLN A 55 -15.21 13.59 14.35
N PHE A 56 -16.14 12.83 13.75
CA PHE A 56 -17.18 13.42 12.89
C PHE A 56 -18.07 14.44 13.59
N GLY A 57 -18.26 14.29 14.90
CA GLY A 57 -19.05 15.21 15.71
C GLY A 57 -18.21 16.24 16.47
N TYR A 58 -16.88 16.21 16.33
CA TYR A 58 -16.02 17.18 17.00
C TYR A 58 -16.22 18.57 16.40
N ILE A 59 -16.47 19.55 17.27
CA ILE A 59 -16.67 20.95 16.92
C ILE A 59 -16.19 21.80 18.09
N GLU A 60 -15.17 22.61 17.85
CA GLU A 60 -14.55 23.48 18.86
C GLU A 60 -13.90 24.67 18.15
N ASP A 61 -14.07 25.85 18.72
CA ASP A 61 -13.22 26.99 18.39
C ASP A 61 -12.03 26.91 19.34
N ILE A 62 -10.85 26.61 18.79
CA ILE A 62 -9.62 26.37 19.57
C ILE A 62 -8.80 27.64 19.80
N ASP A 63 -9.43 28.82 19.64
CA ASP A 63 -8.85 30.15 19.85
C ASP A 63 -7.61 30.43 18.97
N ASP A 64 -7.54 29.81 17.79
CA ASP A 64 -6.43 29.99 16.84
C ASP A 64 -6.72 31.05 15.74
N GLY A 65 -7.90 31.67 15.80
CA GLY A 65 -8.36 32.68 14.86
C GLY A 65 -9.02 32.13 13.58
N ARG A 66 -9.37 30.83 13.53
CA ARG A 66 -10.04 30.20 12.38
C ARG A 66 -11.56 30.06 12.54
N GLY A 67 -12.09 30.28 13.74
CA GLY A 67 -13.49 30.02 14.10
C GLY A 67 -13.70 28.54 14.44
N TYR A 68 -14.91 28.03 14.20
CA TYR A 68 -15.21 26.59 14.15
C TYR A 68 -14.86 26.00 12.77
#